data_AF-A0A3C0AF09-F1
#
_entry.id   AF-A0A3C0AF09-F1
#
_cell.length_a   1.000
_cell.length_b   1.000
_cell.length_c   1.000
_cell.angle_alpha   90.00
_cell.angle_beta   90.00
_cell.angle_gamma   90.00
#
_symmetry.space_group_name_H-M   'P 1'
#
loop_
_entity.id
_entity.type
_entity.pdbx_description
1 polymer ?
#
loop_
_entity_poly.entity_id
_entity_poly.type
_entity_poly.pdbx_seq_one_letter_code
_entity_poly.pdbx_strand_id
1 'polypeptide(L)' 'NRAIHVHISDCDGKVHGDLPPGRGVVPFEPYLSEIRDLHIPGAVSLELEYSPEPDKIEEWVWEAYVATDLLMKQAGLRS' A
#
# COMPACT_ATOMS: atom_id res chain seq x y z
N ASN A 1 -9.74 -15.45 -12.99
CA ASN A 1 -8.97 -14.59 -12.07
C ASN A 1 -8.59 -15.42 -10.85
N ARG A 2 -7.31 -15.48 -10.45
CA ARG A 2 -6.84 -16.29 -9.28
C ARG A 2 -6.48 -15.43 -8.07
N ALA A 3 -6.41 -14.11 -8.22
CA ALA A 3 -6.16 -13.20 -7.11
C ALA A 3 -7.42 -13.10 -6.24
N ILE A 4 -7.24 -13.22 -4.92
CA ILE A 4 -8.33 -13.27 -3.94
C ILE A 4 -8.26 -12.15 -2.90
N HIS A 5 -7.08 -11.53 -2.73
CA HIS A 5 -6.83 -10.47 -1.75
C HIS A 5 -5.59 -9.67 -2.17
N VAL A 6 -5.49 -8.43 -1.70
CA VAL A 6 -4.39 -7.52 -2.07
C VAL A 6 -3.77 -6.95 -0.80
N HIS A 7 -2.45 -7.09 -0.67
CA HIS A 7 -1.63 -6.37 0.29
C HIS A 7 -0.87 -5.26 -0.46
N ILE A 8 -0.68 -4.12 0.20
CA ILE A 8 0.08 -3.00 -0.32
C ILE A 8 1.08 -2.51 0.72
N SER A 9 2.32 -2.32 0.26
CA SER A 9 3.47 -1.82 1.00
C SER A 9 4.50 -1.29 0.01
N ASP A 10 5.49 -0.54 0.49
CA ASP A 10 6.58 0.02 -0.32
C ASP A 10 7.93 -0.62 0.04
N CYS A 11 8.92 -0.45 -0.82
CA CYS A 11 10.27 -0.96 -0.59
C CYS A 11 11.33 -0.07 -1.23
N ASP A 12 12.58 -0.19 -0.78
CA ASP A 12 13.70 0.61 -1.32
C ASP A 12 14.25 0.07 -2.66
N GLY A 13 13.63 -0.97 -3.21
CA GLY A 13 14.05 -1.66 -4.44
C GLY A 13 15.22 -2.64 -4.26
N LYS A 14 15.71 -2.83 -3.04
CA LYS A 14 16.79 -3.78 -2.70
C LYS A 14 16.34 -4.82 -1.69
N VAL A 15 15.64 -4.38 -0.65
CA VAL A 15 15.14 -5.19 0.45
C VAL A 15 13.64 -4.96 0.58
N HIS A 16 12.89 -6.04 0.80
CA HIS A 16 11.49 -5.93 1.18
C HIS A 16 11.42 -5.37 2.59
N GLY A 17 11.09 -4.08 2.71
CA GLY A 17 11.04 -3.36 3.99
C GLY A 17 9.63 -3.10 4.49
N ASP A 18 8.60 -3.53 3.74
CA ASP A 18 7.18 -3.29 4.02
C ASP A 18 6.92 -1.88 4.57
N LEU A 19 7.43 -0.90 3.84
CA LEU A 19 7.41 0.49 4.24
C LEU A 19 6.03 1.11 3.96
N PRO A 20 5.66 2.19 4.66
CA PRO A 20 4.55 3.05 4.29
C PRO A 20 4.68 3.47 2.82
N PRO A 21 3.60 3.35 2.01
CA PRO A 21 3.56 3.86 0.65
C PRO A 21 4.04 5.31 0.54
N GLY A 22 5.00 5.56 -0.35
CA GLY A 22 5.64 6.87 -0.55
C GLY A 22 7.02 7.00 0.09
N ARG A 23 7.48 6.01 0.87
CA ARG A 23 8.85 5.97 1.42
C ARG A 23 9.84 5.16 0.59
N GLY A 24 9.37 4.43 -0.41
CA GLY A 24 10.19 3.59 -1.26
C GLY A 24 10.15 4.01 -2.73
N VAL A 25 10.28 3.03 -3.62
CA VAL A 25 10.40 3.23 -5.06
C VAL A 25 9.34 2.47 -5.87
N VAL A 26 8.34 1.88 -5.21
CA VAL A 26 7.30 1.11 -5.90
C VAL A 26 6.49 2.04 -6.81
N PRO A 27 6.38 1.74 -8.13
CA PRO A 27 5.52 2.51 -9.03
C PRO A 27 4.05 2.09 -8.85
N PHE A 28 3.37 2.68 -7.86
CA PHE A 28 2.01 2.26 -7.49
C PHE A 28 0.96 2.51 -8.56
N GLU A 29 1.05 3.58 -9.36
CA GLU A 29 0.04 3.92 -10.36
C GLU A 29 -0.25 2.78 -11.35
N PRO A 30 0.74 2.23 -12.10
CA PRO A 30 0.47 1.12 -13.01
C PRO A 30 0.00 -0.13 -12.27
N TYR A 31 0.54 -0.41 -11.08
CA TYR A 31 0.12 -1.55 -10.26
C TYR A 31 -1.37 -1.45 -9.87
N LEU A 32 -1.80 -0.32 -9.33
CA LEU A 32 -3.17 -0.10 -8.88
C LEU A 32 -4.17 -0.04 -10.05
N SER A 33 -3.73 0.41 -11.23
CA SER A 33 -4.56 0.32 -12.45
C SER A 33 -4.88 -1.13 -12.79
N GLU A 34 -3.90 -2.03 -12.75
CA GLU A 34 -4.13 -3.46 -12.99
C GLU A 34 -5.01 -4.08 -11.90
N ILE A 35 -4.79 -3.73 -10.63
CA ILE A 35 -5.63 -4.20 -9.52
C ILE A 35 -7.10 -3.78 -9.69
N ARG A 36 -7.36 -2.54 -10.13
CA ARG A 36 -8.71 -2.06 -10.46
C ARG A 36 -9.33 -2.92 -11.55
N ASP A 37 -8.60 -3.19 -12.63
CA ASP A 37 -9.13 -3.90 -13.80
C ASP A 37 -9.40 -5.39 -13.51
N LEU A 38 -8.78 -5.95 -12.45
CA LEU A 38 -9.08 -7.29 -11.94
C LEU A 38 -10.40 -7.41 -11.17
N HIS A 39 -11.00 -6.28 -10.75
CA HIS A 39 -12.28 -6.25 -10.01
C HIS A 39 -12.31 -7.18 -8.79
N ILE A 40 -11.21 -7.23 -8.03
CA ILE A 40 -11.11 -8.07 -6.83
C ILE A 40 -12.03 -7.47 -5.75
N PRO A 41 -13.01 -8.23 -5.22
CA PRO A 41 -13.90 -7.72 -4.17
C PRO A 41 -13.17 -7.65 -2.83
N GLY A 42 -13.64 -6.77 -1.94
CA GLY A 42 -13.13 -6.68 -0.56
C GLY A 42 -12.26 -5.46 -0.34
N ALA A 43 -11.21 -5.64 0.47
CA ALA A 43 -10.34 -4.55 0.92
C ALA A 43 -8.90 -4.74 0.40
N VAL A 44 -8.19 -3.62 0.27
CA VAL A 44 -6.73 -3.60 0.15
C VAL A 44 -6.15 -3.46 1.56
N SER A 45 -5.31 -4.40 1.98
CA SER A 45 -4.69 -4.39 3.32
C SER A 45 -3.32 -3.74 3.27
N LEU A 46 -3.00 -2.92 4.28
CA LEU A 46 -1.64 -2.43 4.50
C LEU A 46 -0.85 -3.50 5.25
N GLU A 47 0.21 -3.99 4.63
CA GLU A 47 1.17 -4.90 5.26
C GLU A 47 2.43 -4.11 5.54
N LEU A 48 2.80 -3.96 6.80
CA LEU A 48 3.89 -3.09 7.22
C LEU A 48 4.88 -3.85 8.09
N GLU A 49 6.15 -3.53 7.92
CA GLU A 49 7.16 -3.84 8.91
C GLU A 49 6.93 -2.98 10.16
N TYR A 50 7.45 -3.45 11.29
CA TYR A 50 7.42 -2.69 12.53
C TYR A 50 8.12 -1.34 12.35
N SER A 51 7.57 -0.28 12.99
CA SER A 51 8.18 1.04 12.94
C SER A 51 9.65 0.97 13.39
N PRO A 52 10.59 1.59 12.67
CA PRO A 52 11.99 1.66 13.10
C PRO A 52 12.14 2.43 14.43
N GLU A 53 11.15 3.25 14.77
CA GLU A 53 10.99 3.89 16.06
C GLU A 53 9.73 3.32 16.76
N PRO A 54 9.87 2.36 17.69
CA PRO A 54 8.73 1.65 18.29
C PRO A 54 7.65 2.55 18.90
N ASP A 55 8.06 3.64 19.52
CA ASP A 55 7.15 4.61 20.15
C ASP A 55 6.32 5.41 19.14
N LYS A 56 6.62 5.29 17.83
CA LYS A 56 5.94 5.98 16.72
C LYS A 56 5.11 5.05 15.84
N ILE A 57 4.69 3.89 16.36
CA ILE A 57 3.93 2.91 15.58
C ILE A 57 2.59 3.48 15.07
N GLU A 58 1.94 4.36 15.85
CA GLU A 58 0.68 4.98 15.45
C GLU A 58 0.88 5.94 14.26
N GLU A 59 1.91 6.79 14.30
CA GLU A 59 2.26 7.66 13.17
C GLU A 59 2.68 6.86 11.94
N TRP A 60 3.41 5.76 12.12
CA TRP A 60 3.82 4.86 11.03
C TRP A 60 2.62 4.29 10.29
N VAL A 61 1.64 3.77 11.03
CA VAL A 61 0.39 3.23 10.47
C VAL A 61 -0.47 4.35 9.87
N TRP A 62 -0.54 5.51 10.52
CA TRP A 62 -1.31 6.65 10.03
C TRP A 62 -0.78 7.18 8.69
N GLU A 63 0.54 7.34 8.58
CA GLU A 63 1.20 7.75 7.33
C GLU A 63 0.89 6.77 6.20
N ALA A 64 1.06 5.46 6.46
CA ALA A 64 0.77 4.42 5.48
C ALA A 64 -0.69 4.45 5.03
N TYR A 65 -1.62 4.65 5.97
CA TYR A 65 -3.05 4.77 5.68
C TYR A 65 -3.36 5.98 4.79
N VAL A 66 -2.88 7.17 5.16
CA VAL A 66 -3.17 8.41 4.41
C VAL A 66 -2.59 8.36 3.00
N ALA A 67 -1.35 7.89 2.84
CA ALA A 67 -0.74 7.75 1.54
C ALA A 67 -1.50 6.75 0.65
N THR A 68 -1.91 5.62 1.23
CA THR A 68 -2.67 4.59 0.52
C THR A 68 -4.08 5.06 0.14
N ASP A 69 -4.77 5.76 1.02
CA ASP A 69 -6.08 6.36 0.73
C ASP A 69 -6.01 7.29 -0.49
N LEU A 70 -4.97 8.14 -0.54
CA LEU A 70 -4.75 9.02 -1.68
C LEU A 70 -4.48 8.25 -2.98
N LEU A 71 -3.58 7.24 -2.94
CA LEU A 71 -3.27 6.40 -4.09
C LEU A 71 -4.50 5.64 -4.60
N MET A 72 -5.31 5.06 -3.69
CA MET A 72 -6.53 4.34 -4.04
C MET A 72 -7.59 5.27 -4.64
N LYS A 73 -7.73 6.50 -4.14
CA LYS A 73 -8.63 7.52 -4.72
C LYS A 73 -8.17 7.91 -6.13
N GLN A 74 -6.88 8.15 -6.32
CA GLN A 74 -6.31 8.47 -7.64
C GLN A 74 -6.50 7.33 -8.64
N ALA A 75 -6.38 6.08 -8.20
CA ALA A 75 -6.59 4.90 -9.03
C ALA A 75 -8.09 4.58 -9.28
N GLY A 76 -9.02 5.26 -8.62
CA GLY A 76 -10.46 4.98 -8.70
C GLY A 76 -10.89 3.72 -7.95
N LEU A 77 -10.07 3.24 -7.02
CA LEU A 77 -10.34 2.09 -6.14
C LEU A 77 -11.11 2.49 -4.87
N ARG A 78 -11.20 3.79 -4.58
CA ARG A 78 -11.86 4.34 -3.39
C ARG A 78 -12.51 5.70 -3.70
N SER A 79 -13.65 5.97 -3.07
CA SER A 79 -14.37 7.26 -3.13
C SER A 79 -14.09 8.13 -1.91
#